data_AF-A0A7W1WQE1-F1
#
_entry.id   AF-A0A7W1WQE1-F1
#
_cell.length_a   1.000
_cell.length_b   1.000
_cell.length_c   1.000
_cell.angle_alpha   90.00
_cell.angle_beta   90.00
_cell.angle_gamma   90.00
#
_symmetry.space_group_name_H-M   'P 1'
#
loop_
_entity.id
_entity.type
_entity.pdbx_description
1 polymer ?
#
loop_
_entity_poly.entity_id
_entity_poly.type
_entity_poly.pdbx_seq_one_letter_code
_entity_poly.pdbx_strand_id
1 'polypeptide(L)'
;MLKLQLSGDPKEIYHFMNDLQSQPQYGVQLESKRYLLPGFTEKEITAYVNYVPKEQKPLTVTLKTQEGKEVQINLLDGVAVELDRGITYISGKVFDIFG
;
A
#
# COMPACT_ATOMS: atom_id res chain seq x y z
N MET A 1 11.94 5.89 4.11
CA MET A 1 12.26 6.69 2.90
C MET A 1 13.41 6.03 2.18
N LEU A 2 13.22 5.64 0.91
CA LEU A 2 14.23 5.05 0.04
C LEU A 2 14.70 6.10 -0.96
N LYS A 3 16.00 6.21 -1.20
CA LYS A 3 16.56 7.05 -2.26
C LYS A 3 16.91 6.17 -3.45
N LEU A 4 16.39 6.51 -4.62
CA LEU A 4 16.64 5.82 -5.89
C LEU A 4 17.41 6.72 -6.83
N GLN A 5 18.45 6.16 -7.45
CA GLN A 5 19.22 6.79 -8.53
C GLN A 5 19.05 5.91 -9.76
N LEU A 6 18.39 6.44 -10.77
CA LEU A 6 18.02 5.73 -11.99
C LEU A 6 18.86 6.27 -13.12
N SER A 7 19.47 5.39 -13.91
CA SER A 7 20.16 5.79 -15.14
C SER A 7 19.87 4.83 -16.29
N GLY A 8 19.81 5.34 -17.52
CA GLY A 8 19.36 4.55 -18.67
C GLY A 8 18.71 5.37 -19.77
N ASP A 9 17.92 4.70 -20.61
CA ASP A 9 17.15 5.36 -21.67
C ASP A 9 16.05 6.26 -21.08
N PRO A 10 15.91 7.51 -21.53
CA PRO A 10 14.90 8.43 -20.99
C PRO A 10 13.47 7.90 -21.06
N LYS A 11 13.09 7.11 -22.08
CA LYS A 11 11.74 6.54 -22.18
C LYS A 11 11.53 5.45 -21.15
N GLU A 12 12.52 4.58 -20.94
CA GLU A 12 12.46 3.52 -19.92
C GLU A 12 12.39 4.10 -18.52
N ILE A 13 13.19 5.13 -18.23
CA ILE A 13 13.13 5.85 -16.96
C ILE A 13 11.74 6.48 -16.77
N TYR A 14 11.21 7.14 -17.81
CA TYR A 14 9.88 7.74 -17.75
C TYR A 14 8.78 6.70 -17.48
N HIS A 15 8.80 5.57 -18.17
CA HIS A 15 7.86 4.47 -17.95
C HIS A 15 7.96 3.93 -16.52
N PHE A 16 9.17 3.63 -16.04
CA PHE A 16 9.40 3.18 -14.67
C PHE A 16 8.86 4.18 -13.64
N MET A 17 9.11 5.48 -13.84
CA MET A 17 8.66 6.51 -12.90
C MET A 17 7.14 6.64 -12.87
N ASN A 18 6.47 6.59 -14.03
CA ASN A 18 5.01 6.61 -14.10
C ASN A 18 4.40 5.39 -13.41
N ASP A 19 4.96 4.20 -13.65
CA ASP A 19 4.49 2.97 -13.02
C ASP A 19 4.66 3.05 -11.50
N LEU A 20 5.80 3.53 -11.02
CA LEU A 20 6.08 3.70 -9.60
C LEU A 20 5.15 4.72 -8.93
N GLN A 21 4.86 5.84 -9.61
CA GLN A 21 3.92 6.87 -9.13
C GLN A 21 2.45 6.42 -9.13
N SER A 22 2.09 5.47 -10.00
CA SER A 22 0.73 4.91 -10.04
C SER A 22 0.42 4.02 -8.84
N GLN A 23 1.44 3.55 -8.12
CA GLN A 23 1.26 2.67 -6.98
C GLN A 23 0.75 3.45 -5.76
N PRO A 24 -0.44 3.13 -5.23
CA PRO A 24 -1.03 3.89 -4.12
C PRO A 24 -0.26 3.78 -2.81
N GLN A 25 0.59 2.75 -2.67
CA GLN A 25 1.43 2.56 -1.49
C GLN A 25 2.75 3.34 -1.51
N TYR A 26 3.03 4.11 -2.56
CA TYR A 26 4.28 4.85 -2.70
C TYR A 26 4.04 6.35 -2.94
N GLY A 27 4.55 7.18 -2.05
CA GLY A 27 4.70 8.62 -2.28
C GLY A 27 6.06 8.88 -2.91
N VAL A 28 6.08 9.28 -4.19
CA VAL A 28 7.32 9.52 -4.94
C VAL A 28 7.58 11.02 -5.07
N GLN A 29 8.74 11.48 -4.61
CA GLN A 29 9.23 12.84 -4.76
C GLN A 29 10.45 12.84 -5.67
N LEU A 30 10.37 13.56 -6.78
CA LEU A 30 11.50 13.71 -7.69
C LEU A 30 12.41 14.84 -7.19
N GLU A 31 13.70 14.54 -7.09
CA GLU A 31 14.72 15.56 -6.85
C GLU A 31 15.24 16.00 -8.22
N SER A 32 14.57 16.97 -8.85
CA SER A 32 15.17 17.64 -10.01
C SER A 32 15.03 19.16 -9.94
N LYS A 33 16.15 19.83 -10.15
CA LYS A 33 16.17 21.21 -10.62
C LYS A 33 15.64 21.19 -12.06
N ARG A 34 14.34 21.47 -12.20
CA ARG A 34 13.59 21.74 -13.45
C ARG A 34 13.13 20.51 -14.24
N TYR A 35 11.82 20.27 -14.10
CA TYR A 35 10.85 19.92 -15.13
C TYR A 35 11.25 18.89 -16.20
N LEU A 36 10.61 17.73 -16.07
CA LEU A 36 10.22 16.80 -17.14
C LEU A 36 9.42 17.55 -18.23
N LEU A 37 10.10 18.26 -19.11
CA LEU A 37 9.55 18.71 -20.38
C LEU A 37 9.77 17.60 -21.44
N PRO A 38 8.84 17.43 -22.40
CA PRO A 38 9.04 16.50 -23.51
C PRO A 38 10.21 17.00 -24.36
N GLY A 39 11.37 16.34 -24.26
CA GLY A 39 12.59 16.71 -24.98
C GLY A 39 13.89 16.68 -24.18
N PHE A 40 13.86 16.35 -22.88
CA PHE A 40 15.08 16.27 -22.06
C PHE A 40 15.80 14.92 -22.16
N THR A 41 17.10 14.97 -22.48
CA THR A 41 18.07 13.88 -22.50
C THR A 41 18.76 13.71 -21.14
N GLU A 42 18.01 13.63 -20.03
CA GLU A 42 18.62 13.29 -18.74
C GLU A 42 18.72 11.77 -18.59
N LYS A 43 19.96 11.29 -18.63
CA LYS A 43 20.31 9.88 -18.43
C LYS A 43 20.27 9.47 -16.97
N GLU A 44 20.00 10.39 -16.04
CA GLU A 44 20.11 10.13 -14.61
C GLU A 44 19.08 10.95 -13.81
N ILE A 45 18.31 10.26 -12.96
CA ILE A 45 17.27 10.87 -12.11
C ILE A 45 17.45 10.40 -10.67
N THR A 46 17.30 11.32 -9.73
CA THR A 46 17.18 10.99 -8.30
C THR A 46 15.73 11.12 -7.83
N ALA A 47 15.22 10.07 -7.21
CA ALA A 47 13.88 10.03 -6.64
C ALA A 47 13.92 9.58 -5.17
N TYR A 48 13.06 10.19 -4.34
CA TYR A 48 12.78 9.74 -2.99
C TYR A 48 11.43 9.03 -2.97
N VAL A 49 11.41 7.81 -2.45
CA VAL A 49 10.22 6.98 -2.35
C VAL A 49 9.89 6.78 -0.89
N ASN A 50 8.70 7.21 -0.50
CA ASN A 50 8.13 6.92 0.80
C ASN A 50 7.11 5.81 0.66
N TYR A 51 7.23 4.76 1.47
CA TYR A 51 6.14 3.82 1.64
C TYR A 51 5.04 4.53 2.42
N VAL A 52 3.92 4.75 1.78
CA VAL A 52 2.70 5.25 2.39
C VAL A 52 1.82 4.02 2.54
N PRO A 53 1.80 3.35 3.70
CA PRO A 53 0.88 2.23 3.89
C PRO A 53 -0.53 2.74 3.59
N LYS A 54 -1.28 1.99 2.77
CA LYS A 54 -2.74 2.21 2.67
C LYS A 54 -3.26 2.26 4.10
N GLU A 55 -4.21 3.17 4.37
CA GLU A 55 -4.95 3.14 5.63
C GLU A 55 -5.45 1.71 5.84
N GLN A 56 -4.81 1.02 6.78
CA GLN A 56 -5.20 -0.34 7.11
C GLN A 56 -6.57 -0.19 7.75
N LYS A 57 -7.56 -0.91 7.22
CA LYS A 57 -8.89 -0.95 7.82
C LYS A 57 -8.85 -2.05 8.89
N PRO A 58 -8.74 -1.69 10.19
CA PRO A 58 -8.83 -2.70 11.22
C PRO A 58 -10.25 -3.25 11.25
N LEU A 59 -10.37 -4.57 11.45
CA LEU A 59 -11.63 -5.23 11.73
C LEU A 59 -11.44 -6.15 12.93
N THR A 60 -12.24 -5.96 13.97
CA THR A 60 -12.26 -6.84 15.14
C THR A 60 -13.50 -7.72 15.08
N VAL A 61 -13.30 -9.03 15.11
CA VAL A 61 -14.38 -10.02 15.23
C VAL A 61 -14.43 -10.51 16.67
N THR A 62 -15.54 -10.22 17.36
CA THR A 62 -15.78 -10.69 18.73
C THR A 62 -16.65 -11.93 18.71
N LEU A 63 -16.09 -13.04 19.15
CA LEU A 63 -16.81 -14.30 19.36
C LEU A 63 -17.15 -14.44 20.83
N LYS A 64 -18.41 -14.74 21.14
CA LYS A 64 -18.87 -15.01 22.49
C LYS A 64 -19.18 -16.49 22.64
N THR A 65 -18.53 -17.15 23.58
CA THR A 65 -18.81 -18.56 23.88
C THR A 65 -20.12 -18.69 24.67
N GLN A 66 -20.66 -19.90 24.73
CA GLN A 66 -21.85 -20.19 25.56
C GLN A 66 -21.62 -19.90 27.04
N GLU A 67 -20.36 -20.01 27.51
CA GLU A 67 -19.96 -19.69 28.89
C GLU A 67 -19.76 -18.18 29.13
N GLY A 68 -19.98 -17.34 28.12
CA GLY A 68 -19.83 -15.89 28.22
C GLY A 68 -18.39 -15.39 28.10
N LYS A 69 -17.42 -16.27 27.77
CA LYS A 69 -16.05 -15.84 27.45
C LYS A 69 -16.03 -15.17 26.08
N GLU A 70 -15.24 -14.11 25.95
CA GLU A 70 -15.04 -13.40 24.69
C GLU A 70 -13.68 -13.73 24.10
N VAL A 71 -13.68 -14.02 22.80
CA VAL A 71 -12.47 -14.19 21.99
C VAL A 71 -12.49 -13.12 20.93
N GLN A 72 -11.45 -12.30 20.87
CA GLN A 72 -11.30 -11.26 19.87
C GLN A 72 -10.30 -11.68 18.81
N ILE A 73 -10.69 -11.58 17.54
CA ILE A 73 -9.81 -11.80 16.40
C ILE A 73 -9.61 -10.45 15.73
N ASN A 74 -8.38 -9.94 15.76
CA ASN A 74 -8.01 -8.68 15.12
C ASN A 74 -7.46 -8.95 13.72
N LEU A 75 -8.09 -8.34 12.73
CA LEU A 75 -7.75 -8.48 11.31
C LEU A 75 -7.23 -7.14 10.77
N LEU A 76 -6.09 -7.21 10.09
CA LEU A 76 -5.58 -6.13 9.23
C LEU A 76 -6.15 -6.29 7.82
N ASP A 77 -6.39 -5.16 7.16
CA ASP A 77 -7.05 -5.11 5.85
C ASP A 77 -8.38 -5.89 5.85
N GLY A 78 -9.13 -5.79 6.96
CA GLY A 78 -10.33 -6.55 7.18
C GLY A 78 -11.48 -6.12 6.28
N VAL A 79 -12.22 -7.10 5.77
CA VAL A 79 -13.39 -6.93 4.92
C VAL A 79 -14.52 -7.79 5.47
N ALA A 80 -15.71 -7.19 5.59
CA ALA A 80 -16.96 -7.88 5.92
C ALA A 80 -18.00 -7.55 4.85
N VAL A 81 -18.55 -8.56 4.19
CA VAL A 81 -19.55 -8.40 3.12
C VAL A 81 -20.72 -9.35 3.37
N GLU A 82 -21.94 -8.83 3.29
CA GLU A 82 -23.15 -9.66 3.29
C GLU A 82 -23.34 -10.28 1.90
N LEU A 83 -23.33 -11.62 1.83
CA LEU A 83 -23.45 -12.36 0.57
C LEU A 83 -24.92 -12.68 0.23
N ASP A 84 -25.69 -13.03 1.25
CA ASP A 84 -27.13 -13.33 1.19
C ASP A 84 -27.72 -13.14 2.60
N ARG A 85 -29.05 -13.13 2.73
CA ARG A 85 -29.77 -12.86 3.99
C ARG A 85 -29.26 -13.73 5.13
N GLY A 86 -28.44 -13.13 5.99
CA GLY A 86 -27.86 -13.77 7.18
C GLY A 86 -26.49 -14.43 7.01
N ILE A 87 -25.88 -14.36 5.82
CA ILE A 87 -24.52 -14.84 5.57
C ILE A 87 -23.57 -13.66 5.39
N THR A 88 -22.70 -13.44 6.37
CA THR A 88 -21.61 -12.46 6.29
C THR A 88 -20.29 -13.18 6.04
N TYR A 89 -19.63 -12.85 4.94
CA TYR A 89 -18.26 -13.25 4.66
C TYR A 89 -17.29 -12.25 5.29
N ILE A 90 -16.37 -12.76 6.12
CA ILE A 90 -15.34 -11.96 6.78
C ILE A 90 -13.96 -12.48 6.38
N SER A 91 -13.08 -11.59 5.92
CA SER A 91 -11.70 -11.91 5.52
C SER A 91 -10.72 -10.83 5.95
N GLY A 92 -9.48 -11.20 6.23
CA GLY A 92 -8.40 -10.26 6.54
C GLY A 92 -7.13 -11.01 6.94
N LYS A 93 -6.05 -10.28 7.19
CA LYS A 93 -4.80 -10.85 7.70
C LYS A 93 -4.86 -10.90 9.22
N VAL A 94 -4.66 -12.08 9.81
CA VAL A 94 -4.59 -12.21 11.27
C VAL A 94 -3.37 -11.46 11.77
N PHE A 95 -3.57 -10.60 12.78
CA PHE A 95 -2.50 -9.93 13.49
C PHE A 95 -2.59 -10.33 14.96
N ASP A 96 -1.72 -11.27 15.34
CA ASP A 96 -1.55 -11.67 16.72
C ASP A 96 -0.31 -10.97 17.30
N ILE A 97 -0.52 -10.17 18.35
CA ILE A 97 0.57 -9.48 19.06
C ILE A 97 1.20 -10.33 20.16
N PHE A 98 0.68 -11.55 20.38
CA PHE A 98 1.08 -12.45 21.48
C PHE A 98 1.67 -13.78 20.97
N GLY A 99 2.47 -13.74 19.89
CA GLY A 99 3.23 -14.89 19.41
C GLY A 99 4.10 -15.56 20.47
#